data_AF-A0A942DEV4-F1
#
_entry.id   AF-A0A942DEV4-F1
#
_cell.length_a   1.000
_cell.length_b   1.000
_cell.length_c   1.000
_cell.angle_alpha   90.00
_cell.angle_beta   90.00
_cell.angle_gamma   90.00
#
_symmetry.space_group_name_H-M   'P 1'
#
loop_
_entity.id
_entity.type
_entity.pdbx_description
1 polymer ?
#
loop_
_entity_poly.entity_id
_entity_poly.type
_entity_poly.pdbx_seq_one_letter_code
_entity_poly.pdbx_strand_id
1 'polypeptide(L)'
;MEERDRKIFEQFLQWAPLFAGESIRSYEHQGLNVSPDIIATTMRGERIGVELTDWIDERYFGTAQNWRKLLEGSVNCTNWSIRLSIKNYDFDKRKRRNLQSEFAAAIQSELAKQRNSGKKPTTFCISEIELSNNYPLLATHVREIFAIYEFGQSSLNAVPTLAGRKISSTLAARNSMLETIVRKLQKTAYATRKTELGLHQLHLLVHYDFSLYKGTSFGDLDPKPMANDLMDLFKSQKAFDTCWLYSTNCFVNVDGCCRIVDPVEVLNGDRWLPGERPYFCDQILSC
;
A
#
# COMPACT_ATOMS: atom_id res chain seq x y z
N MET A 1 -8.77 9.44 4.06
CA MET A 1 -8.46 8.75 2.79
C MET A 1 -8.04 9.81 1.79
N GLU A 2 -8.87 10.86 1.63
CA GLU A 2 -8.61 12.07 0.82
C GLU A 2 -7.16 12.62 0.85
N GLU A 3 -6.54 12.80 2.02
CA GLU A 3 -5.18 13.35 2.08
C GLU A 3 -4.09 12.42 1.49
N ARG A 4 -4.30 11.10 1.56
CA ARG A 4 -3.38 10.12 0.96
C ARG A 4 -3.54 10.13 -0.56
N ASP A 5 -4.78 10.09 -1.02
CA ASP A 5 -5.14 10.03 -2.44
C ASP A 5 -4.68 11.29 -3.18
N ARG A 6 -4.84 12.46 -2.53
CA ARG A 6 -4.27 13.73 -2.98
C ARG A 6 -2.75 13.65 -3.15
N LYS A 7 -2.02 13.13 -2.16
CA LYS A 7 -0.56 12.98 -2.24
C LYS A 7 -0.13 12.02 -3.35
N ILE A 8 -0.86 10.92 -3.53
CA ILE A 8 -0.59 9.96 -4.61
C ILE A 8 -0.75 10.65 -5.96
N PHE A 9 -1.84 11.40 -6.15
CA PHE A 9 -2.08 12.10 -7.40
C PHE A 9 -1.08 13.24 -7.65
N GLU A 10 -0.75 14.03 -6.63
CA GLU A 10 0.27 15.09 -6.72
C GLU A 10 1.63 14.52 -7.13
N GLN A 11 2.04 13.39 -6.56
CA GLN A 11 3.27 12.72 -6.98
C GLN A 11 3.16 12.20 -8.41
N PHE A 12 2.05 11.56 -8.79
CA PHE A 12 1.81 11.13 -10.16
C PHE A 12 1.92 12.29 -11.17
N LEU A 13 1.38 13.48 -10.85
CA LEU A 13 1.51 14.67 -11.69
C LEU A 13 2.96 15.15 -11.85
N GLN A 14 3.83 14.94 -10.86
CA GLN A 14 5.26 15.25 -10.99
C GLN A 14 5.95 14.34 -12.00
N TRP A 15 5.55 13.06 -12.05
CA TRP A 15 6.10 12.07 -12.97
C TRP A 15 5.49 12.14 -14.37
N ALA A 16 4.19 12.41 -14.46
CA ALA A 16 3.42 12.42 -15.70
C ALA A 16 2.60 13.72 -15.84
N PRO A 17 3.25 14.89 -15.94
CA PRO A 17 2.57 16.19 -15.97
C PRO A 17 1.67 16.39 -17.20
N LEU A 18 1.82 15.56 -18.24
CA LEU A 18 1.08 15.61 -19.50
C LEU A 18 0.25 14.34 -19.73
N PHE A 19 -0.13 13.60 -18.68
CA PHE A 19 -0.82 12.31 -18.82
C PHE A 19 -2.16 12.41 -19.58
N ALA A 20 -2.80 13.58 -19.56
CA ALA A 20 -4.03 13.89 -20.29
C ALA A 20 -3.77 14.49 -21.69
N GLY A 21 -2.54 14.37 -22.20
CA GLY A 21 -2.08 15.04 -23.43
C GLY A 21 -1.67 16.51 -23.24
N GLU A 22 -1.97 17.10 -22.08
CA GLU A 22 -1.59 18.46 -21.70
C GLU A 22 -1.47 18.61 -20.17
N SER A 23 -1.00 19.77 -19.70
CA SER A 23 -0.87 20.05 -18.27
C SER A 23 -2.22 20.24 -17.59
N ILE A 24 -2.28 19.83 -16.32
CA ILE A 24 -3.42 20.09 -15.44
C ILE A 24 -3.31 21.51 -14.87
N ARG A 25 -4.39 22.29 -15.03
CA ARG A 25 -4.49 23.65 -14.47
C ARG A 25 -4.92 23.62 -13.00
N SER A 26 -5.91 22.79 -12.69
CA SER A 26 -6.49 22.63 -11.37
C SER A 26 -7.16 21.27 -11.24
N TYR A 27 -7.35 20.78 -10.02
CA TYR A 27 -8.11 19.57 -9.75
C TYR A 27 -8.79 19.66 -8.39
N GLU A 28 -9.84 18.85 -8.22
CA GLU A 28 -10.59 18.71 -6.98
C GLU A 28 -10.88 17.24 -6.69
N HIS A 29 -10.88 16.88 -5.41
CA HIS A 29 -11.28 15.56 -4.95
C HIS A 29 -12.79 15.55 -4.72
N GLN A 30 -13.51 14.55 -5.22
CA GLN A 30 -14.98 14.50 -5.17
C GLN A 30 -15.54 14.01 -3.82
N GLY A 31 -14.66 13.67 -2.86
CA GLY A 31 -15.01 13.09 -1.57
C GLY A 31 -15.24 11.57 -1.60
N LEU A 32 -15.54 11.00 -0.43
CA LEU A 32 -15.71 9.54 -0.28
C LEU A 32 -16.93 9.01 -1.03
N ASN A 33 -16.75 7.90 -1.75
CA ASN A 33 -17.79 7.19 -2.52
C ASN A 33 -18.37 7.96 -3.71
N VAL A 34 -17.67 9.00 -4.18
CA VAL A 34 -18.03 9.71 -5.41
C VAL A 34 -16.99 9.39 -6.48
N SER A 35 -17.42 8.74 -7.56
CA SER A 35 -16.57 8.43 -8.71
C SER A 35 -16.81 9.42 -9.85
N PRO A 36 -15.75 9.86 -10.58
CA PRO A 36 -14.35 9.54 -10.32
C PRO A 36 -13.83 10.24 -9.05
N ASP A 37 -12.82 9.65 -8.41
CA ASP A 37 -12.24 10.21 -7.16
C ASP A 37 -11.75 11.67 -7.34
N ILE A 38 -11.21 11.99 -8.51
CA ILE A 38 -10.68 13.31 -8.86
C ILE A 38 -11.31 13.81 -10.16
N ILE A 39 -11.66 15.09 -10.19
CA ILE A 39 -11.96 15.83 -11.43
C ILE A 39 -10.87 16.88 -11.61
N ALA A 40 -10.19 16.83 -12.75
CA ALA A 40 -9.17 17.79 -13.13
C ALA A 40 -9.63 18.63 -14.32
N THR A 41 -9.13 19.86 -14.38
CA THR A 41 -9.34 20.79 -15.50
C THR A 41 -8.01 21.01 -16.19
N THR A 42 -7.98 20.78 -17.50
CA THR A 42 -6.77 20.95 -18.31
C THR A 42 -6.46 22.42 -18.59
N MET A 43 -5.30 22.72 -19.19
CA MET A 43 -4.97 24.08 -19.62
C MET A 43 -5.89 24.60 -20.73
N ARG A 44 -6.62 23.75 -21.46
CA ARG A 44 -7.69 24.16 -22.39
C ARG A 44 -9.06 24.35 -21.73
N GLY A 45 -9.20 24.00 -20.45
CA GLY A 45 -10.47 24.06 -19.75
C GLY A 45 -11.33 22.81 -19.90
N GLU A 46 -10.79 21.74 -20.47
CA GLU A 46 -11.47 20.45 -20.56
C GLU A 46 -11.53 19.79 -19.18
N ARG A 47 -12.63 19.11 -18.88
CA ARG A 47 -12.77 18.34 -17.64
C ARG A 47 -12.36 16.90 -17.90
N ILE A 48 -11.50 16.36 -17.05
CA ILE A 48 -11.12 14.95 -17.08
C ILE A 48 -11.39 14.32 -15.71
N GLY A 49 -11.74 13.03 -15.71
CA GLY A 49 -11.88 12.23 -14.50
C GLY A 49 -10.64 11.38 -14.25
N VAL A 50 -10.27 11.23 -12.98
CA VAL A 50 -9.24 10.26 -12.57
C VAL A 50 -9.83 9.41 -11.46
N GLU A 51 -9.97 8.11 -11.73
CA GLU A 51 -10.31 7.11 -10.71
C GLU A 51 -9.01 6.57 -10.11
N LEU A 52 -8.87 6.68 -8.79
CA LEU A 52 -7.73 6.19 -8.05
C LEU A 52 -8.05 4.80 -7.51
N THR A 53 -7.18 3.83 -7.76
CA THR A 53 -7.28 2.54 -7.08
C THR A 53 -5.92 2.09 -6.61
N ASP A 54 -5.91 1.29 -5.56
CA ASP A 54 -4.70 0.68 -5.05
C ASP A 54 -4.62 -0.78 -5.55
N TRP A 55 -3.44 -1.21 -5.99
CA TRP A 55 -3.09 -2.60 -6.19
C TRP A 55 -2.63 -3.19 -4.87
N ILE A 56 -3.60 -3.47 -4.00
CA ILE A 56 -3.37 -4.01 -2.67
C ILE A 56 -4.12 -5.32 -2.54
N ASP A 57 -3.46 -6.35 -2.04
CA ASP A 57 -4.17 -7.57 -1.64
C ASP A 57 -4.87 -7.27 -0.31
N GLU A 58 -6.19 -7.05 -0.40
CA GLU A 58 -7.06 -6.69 0.73
C GLU A 58 -6.96 -7.69 1.88
N ARG A 59 -6.64 -8.96 1.61
CA ARG A 59 -6.45 -9.97 2.66
C ARG A 59 -5.24 -9.62 3.51
N TYR A 60 -4.12 -9.26 2.88
CA TYR A 60 -2.90 -8.86 3.59
C TYR A 60 -3.05 -7.51 4.26
N PHE A 61 -3.71 -6.55 3.61
CA PHE A 61 -3.94 -5.23 4.20
C PHE A 61 -4.89 -5.28 5.40
N GLY A 62 -5.97 -6.05 5.31
CA GLY A 62 -6.88 -6.30 6.43
C GLY A 62 -6.16 -6.93 7.62
N THR A 63 -5.33 -7.94 7.37
CA THR A 63 -4.48 -8.54 8.40
C THR A 63 -3.48 -7.54 8.99
N ALA A 64 -2.72 -6.81 8.17
CA ALA A 64 -1.72 -5.85 8.65
C ALA A 64 -2.37 -4.74 9.47
N GLN A 65 -3.53 -4.25 9.06
CA GLN A 65 -4.33 -3.32 9.85
C GLN A 65 -4.82 -3.93 11.16
N ASN A 66 -5.22 -5.20 11.17
CA ASN A 66 -5.66 -5.86 12.39
C ASN A 66 -4.50 -6.00 13.40
N TRP A 67 -3.28 -6.29 12.93
CA TRP A 67 -2.08 -6.30 13.77
C TRP A 67 -1.68 -4.91 14.24
N ARG A 68 -1.76 -3.88 13.38
CA ARG A 68 -1.51 -2.50 13.78
C ARG A 68 -2.49 -2.06 14.87
N LYS A 69 -3.78 -2.34 14.71
CA LYS A 69 -4.82 -2.07 15.73
C LYS A 69 -4.59 -2.85 17.02
N LEU A 70 -4.01 -4.05 16.92
CA LEU A 70 -3.56 -4.79 18.10
C LEU A 70 -2.45 -4.02 18.80
N LEU A 71 -1.43 -3.52 18.11
CA LEU A 71 -0.36 -2.74 18.74
C LEU A 71 -0.81 -1.37 19.28
N GLU A 72 -1.67 -0.66 18.55
CA GLU A 72 -2.21 0.66 18.94
C GLU A 72 -3.13 0.59 20.16
N GLY A 73 -3.93 -0.47 20.27
CA GLY A 73 -4.97 -0.56 21.31
C GLY A 73 -4.49 -1.12 22.65
N SER A 74 -3.30 -1.72 22.72
CA SER A 74 -3.06 -2.71 23.77
C SER A 74 -2.38 -2.22 25.02
N VAL A 75 -1.52 -1.21 25.01
CA VAL A 75 -0.91 -0.73 26.27
C VAL A 75 -0.42 0.71 26.11
N ASN A 76 -0.61 1.55 27.15
CA ASN A 76 0.12 2.81 27.37
C ASN A 76 1.63 2.55 27.60
N CYS A 77 2.27 1.87 26.66
CA CYS A 77 3.69 1.56 26.62
C CYS A 77 4.44 2.72 25.95
N THR A 78 4.25 3.95 26.44
CA THR A 78 4.71 5.17 25.77
C THR A 78 6.24 5.28 25.61
N ASN A 79 6.99 4.36 26.20
CA ASN A 79 8.46 4.30 26.14
C ASN A 79 8.97 2.90 25.72
N TRP A 80 8.13 2.06 25.10
CA TRP A 80 8.56 0.74 24.62
C TRP A 80 8.26 0.60 23.13
N SER A 81 9.27 0.15 22.37
CA SER A 81 9.09 -0.33 21.02
C SER A 81 8.87 -1.84 21.05
N ILE A 82 7.70 -2.28 20.60
CA ILE A 82 7.34 -3.70 20.56
C ILE A 82 7.46 -4.22 19.12
N ARG A 83 8.06 -5.41 19.01
CA ARG A 83 8.20 -6.21 17.79
C ARG A 83 7.54 -7.57 17.96
N LEU A 84 6.74 -7.98 16.97
CA LEU A 84 6.03 -9.26 16.99
C LEU A 84 6.56 -10.23 15.92
N SER A 85 7.18 -11.34 16.26
CA SER A 85 7.43 -12.40 15.27
C SER A 85 6.13 -13.15 14.97
N ILE A 86 5.50 -12.93 13.82
CA ILE A 86 4.20 -13.52 13.47
C ILE A 86 4.35 -14.92 12.84
N LYS A 87 3.61 -15.91 13.37
CA LYS A 87 3.46 -17.29 12.87
C LYS A 87 2.27 -17.42 11.91
N ASN A 88 1.12 -16.86 12.29
CA ASN A 88 -0.11 -16.90 11.51
C ASN A 88 -0.78 -15.54 11.42
N TYR A 89 -0.99 -15.10 10.19
CA TYR A 89 -1.55 -13.81 9.79
C TYR A 89 -3.08 -13.82 9.74
N ASP A 90 -3.71 -14.99 9.73
CA ASP A 90 -5.14 -15.13 9.55
C ASP A 90 -5.90 -15.02 10.88
N PHE A 91 -6.45 -13.85 11.20
CA PHE A 91 -7.43 -13.74 12.26
C PHE A 91 -8.50 -12.70 11.94
N ASP A 92 -9.75 -13.05 12.27
CA ASP A 92 -10.91 -12.21 12.01
C ASP A 92 -11.12 -11.14 13.11
N LYS A 93 -12.09 -10.26 12.87
CA LYS A 93 -12.47 -9.18 13.81
C LYS A 93 -12.95 -9.69 15.17
N ARG A 94 -13.55 -10.89 15.25
CA ARG A 94 -14.01 -11.50 16.51
C ARG A 94 -12.81 -11.97 17.33
N LYS A 95 -11.85 -12.66 16.70
CA LYS A 95 -10.60 -13.11 17.31
C LYS A 95 -9.72 -11.95 17.76
N ARG A 96 -9.77 -10.80 17.08
CA ARG A 96 -8.95 -9.61 17.42
C ARG A 96 -9.10 -9.15 18.87
N ARG A 97 -10.33 -9.11 19.40
CA ARG A 97 -10.53 -8.64 20.79
C ARG A 97 -9.87 -9.58 21.81
N ASN A 98 -10.03 -10.87 21.61
CA ASN A 98 -9.42 -11.87 22.49
C ASN A 98 -7.88 -11.84 22.37
N LEU A 99 -7.36 -11.71 21.15
CA LEU A 99 -5.94 -11.52 20.90
C LEU A 99 -5.37 -10.25 21.54
N GLN A 100 -6.11 -9.14 21.48
CA GLN A 100 -5.73 -7.89 22.16
C GLN A 100 -5.69 -8.09 23.68
N SER A 101 -6.66 -8.79 24.26
CA SER A 101 -6.67 -9.08 25.70
C SER A 101 -5.47 -9.94 26.12
N GLU A 102 -5.18 -11.04 25.41
CA GLU A 102 -4.01 -11.87 25.70
C GLU A 102 -2.70 -11.13 25.50
N PHE A 103 -2.59 -10.33 24.44
CA PHE A 103 -1.39 -9.53 24.18
C PHE A 103 -1.18 -8.47 25.27
N ALA A 104 -2.22 -7.74 25.66
CA ALA A 104 -2.13 -6.78 26.77
C ALA A 104 -1.73 -7.49 28.08
N ALA A 105 -2.31 -8.66 28.38
CA ALA A 105 -1.96 -9.45 29.55
C ALA A 105 -0.49 -9.92 29.54
N ALA A 106 0.01 -10.37 28.38
CA ALA A 106 1.40 -10.76 28.18
C ALA A 106 2.37 -9.62 28.47
N ILE A 107 2.13 -8.45 27.88
CA ILE A 107 2.97 -7.27 28.10
C ILE A 107 2.91 -6.81 29.56
N GLN A 108 1.72 -6.73 30.17
CA GLN A 108 1.59 -6.30 31.57
C GLN A 108 2.27 -7.27 32.55
N SER A 109 2.13 -8.57 32.32
CA SER A 109 2.80 -9.60 33.11
C SER A 109 4.31 -9.42 33.07
N GLU A 110 4.89 -9.25 31.87
CA GLU A 110 6.33 -9.10 31.73
C GLU A 110 6.83 -7.78 32.32
N LEU A 111 6.12 -6.67 32.08
CA LEU A 111 6.44 -5.40 32.72
C LEU A 111 6.40 -5.47 34.25
N ALA A 112 5.46 -6.23 34.83
CA ALA A 112 5.39 -6.45 36.27
C ALA A 112 6.60 -7.25 36.80
N LYS A 113 7.01 -8.33 36.10
CA LYS A 113 8.23 -9.09 36.43
C LYS A 113 9.47 -8.18 36.42
N GLN A 114 9.58 -7.33 35.39
CA GLN A 114 10.69 -6.40 35.26
C GLN A 114 10.74 -5.37 36.40
N ARG A 115 9.58 -4.80 36.81
CA ARG A 115 9.50 -3.87 37.95
C ARG A 115 9.96 -4.51 39.26
N ASN A 116 9.59 -5.77 39.49
CA ASN A 116 9.95 -6.50 40.70
C ASN A 116 11.44 -6.91 40.76
N SER A 117 12.15 -6.86 39.64
CA SER A 117 13.57 -7.22 39.57
C SER A 117 14.51 -6.18 40.21
N GLY A 118 14.03 -4.96 40.48
CA GLY A 118 14.83 -3.85 41.00
C GLY A 118 15.84 -3.24 40.01
N LYS A 119 16.02 -3.83 38.83
CA LYS A 119 16.82 -3.27 37.73
C LYS A 119 15.94 -2.44 36.81
N LYS A 120 16.49 -1.37 36.22
CA LYS A 120 15.82 -0.64 35.13
C LYS A 120 15.83 -1.54 33.89
N PRO A 121 14.68 -2.06 33.44
CA PRO A 121 14.65 -2.97 32.30
C PRO A 121 14.88 -2.19 31.01
N THR A 122 15.76 -2.69 30.15
CA THR A 122 16.00 -2.12 28.82
C THR A 122 15.35 -2.95 27.71
N THR A 123 15.13 -4.24 27.94
CA THR A 123 14.54 -5.17 26.97
C THR A 123 13.80 -6.31 27.65
N PHE A 124 12.80 -6.90 26.99
CA PHE A 124 12.28 -8.22 27.34
C PHE A 124 11.86 -9.01 26.09
N CYS A 125 11.77 -10.33 26.25
CA CYS A 125 11.33 -11.25 25.22
C CYS A 125 10.35 -12.27 25.80
N ILE A 126 9.21 -12.48 25.14
CA ILE A 126 8.23 -13.51 25.45
C ILE A 126 8.32 -14.57 24.33
N SER A 127 8.88 -15.72 24.68
CA SER A 127 9.16 -16.82 23.74
C SER A 127 7.90 -17.58 23.30
N GLU A 128 7.99 -18.37 22.22
CA GLU A 128 6.87 -19.20 21.73
C GLU A 128 6.38 -20.18 22.82
N ILE A 129 7.31 -20.72 23.61
CA ILE A 129 6.99 -21.63 24.71
C ILE A 129 6.19 -20.90 25.79
N GLU A 130 6.62 -19.70 26.17
CA GLU A 130 5.92 -18.89 27.17
C GLU A 130 4.54 -18.44 26.69
N LEU A 131 4.44 -18.03 25.42
CA LEU A 131 3.16 -17.71 24.78
C LEU A 131 2.25 -18.94 24.76
N SER A 132 2.76 -20.11 24.38
CA SER A 132 1.95 -21.33 24.29
C SER A 132 1.39 -21.76 25.65
N ASN A 133 2.17 -21.56 26.72
CA ASN A 133 1.79 -21.94 28.07
C ASN A 133 0.78 -20.97 28.71
N ASN A 134 0.91 -19.66 28.44
CA ASN A 134 0.17 -18.63 29.17
C ASN A 134 -0.87 -17.88 28.32
N TYR A 135 -0.69 -17.86 27.00
CA TYR A 135 -1.45 -17.06 26.02
C TYR A 135 -1.70 -17.88 24.75
N PRO A 136 -2.47 -18.99 24.85
CA PRO A 136 -2.55 -20.00 23.79
C PRO A 136 -3.17 -19.44 22.49
N LEU A 137 -4.13 -18.52 22.57
CA LEU A 137 -4.68 -17.90 21.35
C LEU A 137 -3.62 -17.03 20.68
N LEU A 138 -2.86 -16.23 21.45
CA LEU A 138 -1.77 -15.43 20.94
C LEU A 138 -0.66 -16.28 20.33
N ALA A 139 -0.31 -17.42 20.94
CA ALA A 139 0.66 -18.39 20.41
C ALA A 139 0.25 -19.04 19.08
N THR A 140 -1.05 -19.11 18.76
CA THR A 140 -1.47 -19.56 17.42
C THR A 140 -1.04 -18.60 16.30
N HIS A 141 -0.81 -17.33 16.66
CA HIS A 141 -0.52 -16.25 15.72
C HIS A 141 0.87 -15.65 15.86
N VAL A 142 1.45 -15.64 17.06
CA VAL A 142 2.71 -14.98 17.40
C VAL A 142 3.69 -16.02 17.92
N ARG A 143 4.87 -16.08 17.30
CA ARG A 143 6.00 -16.89 17.74
C ARG A 143 6.73 -16.22 18.90
N GLU A 144 6.92 -14.91 18.83
CA GLU A 144 7.73 -14.19 19.81
C GLU A 144 7.26 -12.75 19.92
N ILE A 145 7.35 -12.19 21.13
CA ILE A 145 7.21 -10.75 21.39
C ILE A 145 8.54 -10.25 21.92
N PHE A 146 9.14 -9.29 21.23
CA PHE A 146 10.36 -8.63 21.66
C PHE A 146 10.09 -7.16 21.92
N ALA A 147 10.55 -6.62 23.04
CA ALA A 147 10.35 -5.22 23.38
C ALA A 147 11.66 -4.55 23.82
N ILE A 148 11.87 -3.31 23.37
CA ILE A 148 12.99 -2.46 23.75
C ILE A 148 12.45 -1.20 24.42
N TYR A 149 13.04 -0.79 25.53
CA TYR A 149 12.75 0.48 26.18
C TYR A 149 13.45 1.62 25.44
N GLU A 150 12.69 2.61 24.98
CA GLU A 150 13.18 3.78 24.25
C GLU A 150 13.08 5.02 25.15
N PHE A 151 14.22 5.61 25.50
CA PHE A 151 14.29 6.75 26.42
C PHE A 151 13.92 8.04 25.68
N GLY A 152 12.78 8.64 26.02
CA GLY A 152 12.41 9.98 25.54
C GLY A 152 12.08 10.09 24.05
N GLN A 153 11.82 8.97 23.37
CA GLN A 153 11.37 8.94 21.98
C GLN A 153 9.98 8.31 21.90
N SER A 154 9.13 8.86 21.03
CA SER A 154 7.88 8.19 20.64
C SER A 154 8.22 6.92 19.89
N SER A 155 7.95 5.77 20.49
CA SER A 155 8.28 4.48 19.90
C SER A 155 7.34 4.13 18.75
N LEU A 156 7.92 3.76 17.62
CA LEU A 156 7.18 3.16 16.51
C LEU A 156 7.13 1.65 16.77
N ASN A 157 5.99 1.18 17.29
CA ASN A 157 5.72 -0.26 17.38
C ASN A 157 5.77 -0.86 15.97
N ALA A 158 6.55 -1.92 15.81
CA ALA A 158 6.75 -2.55 14.51
C ALA A 158 6.18 -3.97 14.53
N VAL A 159 5.36 -4.30 13.53
CA VAL A 159 5.24 -5.69 13.10
C VAL A 159 6.38 -5.86 12.11
N PRO A 160 7.27 -6.86 12.24
CA PRO A 160 8.11 -7.28 11.14
C PRO A 160 7.20 -7.37 9.92
N THR A 161 7.48 -6.56 8.91
CA THR A 161 6.84 -6.73 7.60
C THR A 161 7.02 -8.19 7.20
N LEU A 162 6.10 -8.69 6.39
CA LEU A 162 6.01 -10.05 5.86
C LEU A 162 7.25 -10.54 5.06
N ALA A 163 8.45 -10.01 5.33
CA ALA A 163 9.76 -10.32 4.79
C ALA A 163 10.19 -11.80 4.88
N GLY A 164 9.30 -12.72 5.23
CA GLY A 164 9.61 -14.15 5.35
C GLY A 164 8.50 -15.11 4.91
N ARG A 165 7.27 -14.67 4.59
CA ARG A 165 6.34 -15.55 3.87
C ARG A 165 6.57 -15.33 2.39
N LYS A 166 7.09 -16.36 1.70
CA LYS A 166 6.84 -16.51 0.26
C LYS A 166 5.35 -16.30 0.08
N ILE A 167 4.98 -15.20 -0.57
CA ILE A 167 3.59 -14.90 -0.94
C ILE A 167 3.06 -16.19 -1.56
N SER A 168 2.07 -16.81 -0.93
CA SER A 168 1.54 -18.11 -1.31
C SER A 168 1.06 -18.05 -2.77
N SER A 169 1.93 -18.45 -3.69
CA SER A 169 1.90 -18.11 -5.13
C SER A 169 1.64 -16.62 -5.39
N THR A 170 2.59 -15.94 -6.02
CA THR A 170 2.40 -14.61 -6.62
C THR A 170 1.09 -14.51 -7.40
N LEU A 171 0.67 -15.62 -8.02
CA LEU A 171 -0.60 -15.76 -8.74
C LEU A 171 -1.87 -15.60 -7.87
N ALA A 172 -1.98 -16.25 -6.71
CA ALA A 172 -3.19 -16.13 -5.89
C ALA A 172 -3.35 -14.74 -5.26
N ALA A 173 -2.24 -14.06 -4.96
CA ALA A 173 -2.26 -12.67 -4.53
C ALA A 173 -2.65 -11.75 -5.69
N ARG A 174 -2.02 -11.93 -6.87
CA ARG A 174 -2.35 -11.22 -8.12
C ARG A 174 -3.83 -11.34 -8.48
N ASN A 175 -4.38 -12.55 -8.49
CA ASN A 175 -5.79 -12.78 -8.79
C ASN A 175 -6.72 -12.08 -7.79
N SER A 176 -6.40 -12.13 -6.50
CA SER A 176 -7.20 -11.43 -5.48
C SER A 176 -7.17 -9.92 -5.65
N MET A 177 -6.01 -9.34 -6.00
CA MET A 177 -5.87 -7.90 -6.26
C MET A 177 -6.67 -7.48 -7.49
N LEU A 178 -6.60 -8.27 -8.58
CA LEU A 178 -7.41 -8.07 -9.77
C LEU A 178 -8.89 -8.16 -9.47
N GLU A 179 -9.34 -9.18 -8.76
CA GLU A 179 -10.74 -9.34 -8.37
C GLU A 179 -11.25 -8.15 -7.56
N THR A 180 -10.41 -7.53 -6.72
CA THR A 180 -10.77 -6.32 -5.98
C THR A 180 -10.94 -5.12 -6.93
N ILE A 181 -10.00 -4.90 -7.86
CA ILE A 181 -10.10 -3.82 -8.84
C ILE A 181 -11.33 -4.05 -9.75
N VAL A 182 -11.52 -5.26 -10.28
CA VAL A 182 -12.70 -5.65 -11.07
C VAL A 182 -13.98 -5.33 -10.31
N ARG A 183 -14.09 -5.76 -9.05
CA ARG A 183 -15.27 -5.50 -8.22
C ARG A 183 -15.48 -4.01 -7.96
N LYS A 184 -14.41 -3.22 -7.81
CA LYS A 184 -14.51 -1.75 -7.69
C LYS A 184 -15.03 -1.15 -8.99
N LEU A 185 -14.45 -1.55 -10.13
CA LEU A 185 -14.80 -1.02 -11.44
C LEU A 185 -16.24 -1.37 -11.86
N GLN A 186 -16.69 -2.61 -11.60
CA GLN A 186 -18.03 -3.08 -11.94
C GLN A 186 -19.16 -2.42 -11.12
N LYS A 187 -18.87 -1.91 -9.92
CA LYS A 187 -19.87 -1.24 -9.07
C LYS A 187 -20.30 0.12 -9.62
N THR A 188 -19.47 0.74 -10.45
CA THR A 188 -19.69 2.09 -10.93
C THR A 188 -19.92 2.08 -12.43
N ALA A 189 -21.02 2.69 -12.89
CA ALA A 189 -21.32 2.85 -14.30
C ALA A 189 -20.46 3.99 -14.91
N TYR A 190 -19.14 3.77 -15.03
CA TYR A 190 -18.19 4.80 -15.45
C TYR A 190 -18.48 5.42 -16.81
N ALA A 191 -18.98 4.64 -17.78
CA ALA A 191 -19.36 5.18 -19.09
C ALA A 191 -20.50 6.21 -18.99
N THR A 192 -21.53 5.89 -18.20
CA THR A 192 -22.64 6.80 -17.91
C THR A 192 -22.14 8.02 -17.14
N ARG A 193 -21.32 7.81 -16.09
CA ARG A 193 -20.74 8.90 -15.29
C ARG A 193 -19.87 9.85 -16.10
N LYS A 194 -19.04 9.34 -17.02
CA LYS A 194 -18.23 10.17 -17.94
C LYS A 194 -19.12 11.14 -18.72
N THR A 195 -20.26 10.66 -19.21
CA THR A 195 -21.24 11.46 -19.95
C THR A 195 -21.96 12.45 -19.04
N GLU A 196 -22.49 12.01 -17.89
CA GLU A 196 -23.22 12.85 -16.93
C GLU A 196 -22.39 14.01 -16.41
N LEU A 197 -21.11 13.77 -16.15
CA LEU A 197 -20.18 14.77 -15.63
C LEU A 197 -19.53 15.62 -16.73
N GLY A 198 -19.81 15.34 -18.01
CA GLY A 198 -19.23 16.06 -19.14
C GLY A 198 -17.71 15.93 -19.21
N LEU A 199 -17.18 14.75 -18.90
CA LEU A 199 -15.75 14.49 -18.89
C LEU A 199 -15.27 14.17 -20.32
N HIS A 200 -14.27 14.92 -20.78
CA HIS A 200 -13.60 14.67 -22.06
C HIS A 200 -12.86 13.33 -22.03
N GLN A 201 -12.11 13.09 -20.95
CA GLN A 201 -11.37 11.85 -20.71
C GLN A 201 -11.64 11.32 -19.29
N LEU A 202 -11.52 10.02 -19.12
CA LEU A 202 -11.59 9.30 -17.86
C LEU A 202 -10.39 8.36 -17.77
N HIS A 203 -9.53 8.56 -16.78
CA HIS A 203 -8.31 7.80 -16.58
C HIS A 203 -8.43 6.91 -15.35
N LEU A 204 -7.89 5.69 -15.43
CA LEU A 204 -7.70 4.82 -14.27
C LEU A 204 -6.24 4.94 -13.82
N LEU A 205 -6.02 5.33 -12.57
CA LEU A 205 -4.69 5.34 -11.95
C LEU A 205 -4.63 4.27 -10.87
N VAL A 206 -3.85 3.22 -11.15
CA VAL A 206 -3.59 2.11 -10.24
C VAL A 206 -2.28 2.39 -9.50
N HIS A 207 -2.38 2.80 -8.24
CA HIS A 207 -1.22 2.97 -7.37
C HIS A 207 -0.80 1.63 -6.76
N TYR A 208 0.48 1.33 -6.73
CA TYR A 208 1.01 0.12 -6.10
C TYR A 208 2.20 0.47 -5.20
N ASP A 209 2.13 0.08 -3.93
CA ASP A 209 3.13 0.45 -2.92
C ASP A 209 4.08 -0.73 -2.63
N PHE A 210 5.25 -0.73 -3.27
CA PHE A 210 6.31 -1.71 -3.00
C PHE A 210 6.81 -1.72 -1.56
N SER A 211 6.65 -0.62 -0.81
CA SER A 211 7.12 -0.56 0.57
C SER A 211 6.39 -1.58 1.46
N LEU A 212 5.16 -1.96 1.09
CA LEU A 212 4.38 -3.01 1.74
C LEU A 212 4.98 -4.41 1.53
N TYR A 213 5.83 -4.58 0.52
CA TYR A 213 6.44 -5.86 0.12
C TYR A 213 7.95 -5.91 0.40
N LYS A 214 8.52 -4.93 1.13
CA LYS A 214 9.93 -4.94 1.53
C LYS A 214 10.28 -6.27 2.23
N GLY A 215 11.17 -7.04 1.61
CA GLY A 215 11.65 -8.34 2.09
C GLY A 215 11.26 -9.54 1.23
N THR A 216 10.38 -9.38 0.24
CA THR A 216 10.22 -10.39 -0.84
C THR A 216 11.23 -10.12 -1.95
N SER A 217 11.90 -11.16 -2.46
CA SER A 217 12.78 -11.04 -3.62
C SER A 217 12.01 -10.43 -4.79
N PHE A 218 12.51 -9.27 -5.28
CA PHE A 218 11.89 -8.47 -6.35
C PHE A 218 11.54 -9.26 -7.61
N GLY A 219 12.26 -10.36 -7.88
CA GLY A 219 12.05 -11.21 -9.05
C GLY A 219 10.65 -11.85 -9.14
N ASP A 220 9.88 -11.85 -8.05
CA ASP A 220 8.57 -12.51 -7.99
C ASP A 220 7.37 -11.57 -8.26
N LEU A 221 7.56 -10.25 -8.23
CA LEU A 221 6.52 -9.23 -8.48
C LEU A 221 6.90 -8.37 -9.70
N ASP A 222 7.10 -9.01 -10.84
CA ASP A 222 7.30 -8.31 -12.11
C ASP A 222 6.05 -7.46 -12.44
N PRO A 223 6.17 -6.13 -12.61
CA PRO A 223 5.04 -5.27 -12.96
C PRO A 223 4.50 -5.56 -14.37
N LYS A 224 5.25 -6.27 -15.24
CA LYS A 224 4.80 -6.60 -16.61
C LYS A 224 3.58 -7.53 -16.64
N PRO A 225 3.57 -8.70 -15.96
CA PRO A 225 2.36 -9.51 -15.83
C PRO A 225 1.18 -8.72 -15.24
N MET A 226 1.42 -7.79 -14.32
CA MET A 226 0.37 -6.95 -13.74
C MET A 226 -0.21 -5.99 -14.78
N ALA A 227 0.64 -5.33 -15.56
CA ALA A 227 0.23 -4.45 -16.64
C ALA A 227 -0.64 -5.20 -17.67
N ASN A 228 -0.26 -6.43 -18.04
CA ASN A 228 -1.03 -7.23 -19.00
C ASN A 228 -2.45 -7.56 -18.50
N ASP A 229 -2.60 -7.99 -17.24
CA ASP A 229 -3.94 -8.29 -16.71
C ASP A 229 -4.79 -7.02 -16.56
N LEU A 230 -4.15 -5.91 -16.16
CA LEU A 230 -4.80 -4.61 -16.12
C LEU A 230 -5.25 -4.17 -17.51
N MET A 231 -4.49 -4.48 -18.57
CA MET A 231 -4.92 -4.20 -19.93
C MET A 231 -6.12 -5.01 -20.34
N ASP A 232 -6.14 -6.29 -20.05
CA ASP A 232 -7.28 -7.15 -20.41
C ASP A 232 -8.54 -6.70 -19.66
N LEU A 233 -8.39 -6.36 -18.38
CA LEU A 233 -9.46 -5.75 -17.59
C LEU A 233 -9.91 -4.42 -18.19
N PHE A 234 -8.99 -3.53 -18.50
CA PHE A 234 -9.26 -2.20 -19.03
C PHE A 234 -10.02 -2.26 -20.38
N LYS A 235 -9.53 -3.08 -21.30
CA LYS A 235 -10.18 -3.34 -22.61
C LYS A 235 -11.62 -3.83 -22.44
N SER A 236 -11.91 -4.59 -21.38
CA SER A 236 -13.26 -5.09 -21.10
C SER A 236 -14.23 -4.00 -20.63
N GLN A 237 -13.76 -2.97 -19.93
CA GLN A 237 -14.62 -1.95 -19.32
C GLN A 237 -15.07 -0.86 -20.31
N LYS A 238 -14.29 -0.58 -21.37
CA LYS A 238 -14.57 0.44 -22.42
C LYS A 238 -14.92 1.86 -21.95
N ALA A 239 -14.88 2.13 -20.64
CA ALA A 239 -15.27 3.40 -20.06
C ALA A 239 -14.10 4.38 -19.88
N PHE A 240 -12.89 3.83 -19.74
CA PHE A 240 -11.68 4.60 -19.49
C PHE A 240 -10.90 4.80 -20.79
N ASP A 241 -10.28 5.96 -20.94
CA ASP A 241 -9.49 6.34 -22.10
C ASP A 241 -8.02 5.92 -21.94
N THR A 242 -7.50 5.95 -20.70
CA THR A 242 -6.16 5.40 -20.41
C THR A 242 -6.07 4.73 -19.05
N CYS A 243 -5.12 3.81 -18.90
CA CYS A 243 -4.74 3.21 -17.62
C CYS A 243 -3.27 3.48 -17.29
N TRP A 244 -3.02 3.86 -16.05
CA TRP A 244 -1.69 4.15 -15.53
C TRP A 244 -1.41 3.28 -14.31
N LEU A 245 -0.27 2.60 -14.32
CA LEU A 245 0.24 1.86 -13.16
C LEU A 245 1.40 2.66 -12.56
N TYR A 246 1.26 3.09 -11.30
CA TYR A 246 2.18 4.03 -10.64
C TYR A 246 2.61 3.56 -9.25
N SER A 247 3.90 3.63 -8.97
CA SER A 247 4.47 3.50 -7.63
C SER A 247 5.42 4.66 -7.38
N THR A 248 5.79 4.87 -6.12
CA THR A 248 6.79 5.86 -5.71
C THR A 248 8.14 5.73 -6.44
N ASN A 249 8.42 4.56 -7.01
CA ASN A 249 9.70 4.24 -7.65
C ASN A 249 9.56 3.73 -9.09
N CYS A 250 8.39 3.69 -9.70
CA CYS A 250 8.25 3.16 -11.05
C CYS A 250 6.89 3.54 -11.63
N PHE A 251 6.90 3.84 -12.92
CA PHE A 251 5.73 4.29 -13.66
C PHE A 251 5.58 3.51 -14.97
N VAL A 252 4.36 3.09 -15.29
CA VAL A 252 4.06 2.36 -16.53
C VAL A 252 2.73 2.88 -17.10
N ASN A 253 2.76 3.39 -18.34
CA ASN A 253 1.55 3.54 -19.14
C ASN A 253 1.18 2.17 -19.69
N VAL A 254 -0.06 1.76 -19.45
CA VAL A 254 -0.48 0.40 -19.78
C VAL A 254 -0.95 0.29 -21.25
N ASP A 255 -1.31 1.40 -21.91
CA ASP A 255 -1.95 1.49 -23.24
C ASP A 255 -1.05 1.19 -24.46
N GLY A 256 -0.06 0.32 -24.31
CA GLY A 256 0.66 -0.29 -25.44
C GLY A 256 2.14 0.07 -25.55
N CYS A 257 2.71 0.77 -24.58
CA CYS A 257 4.16 0.95 -24.46
C CYS A 257 4.54 0.86 -22.99
N CYS A 258 4.80 -0.36 -22.50
CA CYS A 258 5.36 -0.56 -21.17
C CYS A 258 6.77 0.06 -21.11
N ARG A 259 6.86 1.34 -20.78
CA ARG A 259 8.12 1.99 -20.41
C ARG A 259 8.27 1.86 -18.91
N ILE A 260 9.06 0.89 -18.47
CA ILE A 260 9.53 0.85 -17.08
C ILE A 260 10.62 1.92 -17.00
N VAL A 261 10.35 3.00 -16.27
CA VAL A 261 11.41 3.95 -15.90
C VAL A 261 11.95 3.50 -14.55
N ASP A 262 13.13 2.87 -14.54
CA ASP A 262 13.81 2.49 -13.31
C ASP A 262 14.52 3.72 -12.71
N PRO A 263 14.20 4.13 -11.47
CA PRO A 263 14.83 5.29 -10.83
C PRO A 263 16.32 5.07 -10.56
N VAL A 264 16.82 3.83 -10.58
CA VAL A 264 18.26 3.55 -10.40
C VAL A 264 19.06 3.93 -11.65
N GLU A 265 18.48 3.82 -12.85
CA GLU A 265 19.11 4.37 -14.07
C GLU A 265 19.09 5.91 -14.09
N VAL A 266 18.17 6.53 -13.36
CA VAL A 266 18.09 8.00 -13.18
C VAL A 266 19.13 8.52 -12.17
N LEU A 267 19.64 7.66 -11.27
CA LEU A 267 20.54 8.06 -10.18
C LEU A 267 22.03 7.82 -10.45
N ASN A 268 22.39 7.03 -11.48
CA ASN A 268 23.79 6.69 -11.80
C ASN A 268 24.36 7.38 -13.05
N GLY A 269 23.63 8.32 -13.67
CA GLY A 269 24.12 9.17 -14.75
C GLY A 269 23.82 10.63 -14.46
N ASP A 270 24.85 11.36 -14.01
CA ASP A 270 24.96 12.82 -13.83
C ASP A 270 23.87 13.55 -13.03
N ARG A 271 24.32 14.36 -12.07
CA ARG A 271 23.46 15.22 -11.24
C ARG A 271 22.65 16.17 -12.13
N TRP A 272 21.34 15.98 -12.19
CA TRP A 272 20.42 16.94 -12.78
C TRP A 272 20.45 18.26 -11.98
N LEU A 273 20.78 19.36 -12.66
CA LEU A 273 20.65 20.70 -12.09
C LEU A 273 19.16 21.07 -11.98
N PRO A 274 18.77 21.92 -11.02
CA PRO A 274 17.38 22.36 -10.89
C PRO A 274 16.93 23.10 -12.16
N GLY A 275 16.08 22.46 -12.97
CA GLY A 275 15.53 23.04 -14.19
C GLY A 275 15.65 22.18 -15.45
N GLU A 276 16.43 21.10 -15.42
CA GLU A 276 16.52 20.17 -16.55
C GLU A 276 15.45 19.07 -16.45
N ARG A 277 14.54 19.05 -17.43
CA ARG A 277 13.45 18.07 -17.53
C ARG A 277 14.00 16.77 -18.14
N PRO A 278 13.48 15.59 -17.76
CA PRO A 278 13.82 14.37 -18.45
C PRO A 278 13.44 14.50 -19.92
N TYR A 279 14.42 14.33 -20.82
CA TYR A 279 14.15 14.06 -22.21
C TYR A 279 13.39 12.73 -22.27
N PHE A 280 12.13 12.80 -22.72
CA PHE A 280 11.38 11.63 -23.11
C PHE A 280 12.19 10.90 -24.19
N CYS A 281 12.72 9.72 -23.85
CA CYS A 281 13.36 8.89 -24.85
C CYS A 281 12.31 8.51 -25.89
N ASP A 282 12.47 8.97 -27.13
CA ASP A 282 11.63 8.61 -28.29
C ASP A 282 11.85 7.16 -28.77
N GLN A 283 12.44 6.28 -27.95
CA GLN A 283 12.45 4.86 -28.24
C GLN A 283 11.08 4.27 -27.95
N ILE A 284 10.21 4.37 -28.96
CA ILE A 284 9.19 3.38 -29.23
C ILE A 284 9.95 2.06 -29.42
N LEU A 285 9.95 1.18 -28.41
CA LEU A 285 10.20 -0.22 -28.67
C LEU A 285 9.00 -0.67 -29.51
N SER A 286 9.21 -0.77 -30.82
CA SER A 286 8.23 -1.29 -31.76
C SER A 286 7.74 -2.65 -31.26
N CYS A 287 6.42 -2.77 -31.12
CA CYS A 287 5.71 -4.04 -30.95
C CYS A 287 6.06 -5.03 -32.07
#